data_AF-A0A2N3LH08-F1
#
_entry.id   AF-A0A2N3LH08-F1
#
_cell.length_a   1.000
_cell.length_b   1.000
_cell.length_c   1.000
_cell.angle_alpha   90.00
_cell.angle_beta   90.00
_cell.angle_gamma   90.00
#
_symmetry.space_group_name_H-M   'P 1'
#
loop_
_entity.id
_entity.type
_entity.pdbx_description
1 polymer ?
#
loop_
_entity_poly.entity_id
_entity_poly.type
_entity_poly.pdbx_seq_one_letter_code
_entity_poly.pdbx_strand_id
1 'polypeptide(L)'
;MSVTNNEQSILKLANNLVNNISESELSIYDEITVGDPNYWIPSRELELLLNEKLCGIDLGSYPNRTRSKIVKQLVCKAIGYPCPSSFKKTKPRFPGQNFDVATQKSNNFQPVNESISPSRRYVLIRPSKDNIIQKVRVVPGTMLAALDTTGKLTVKHQATLHINQNTATELVSQEDTNVLKPLVSSTVSIPSIVSPIDYPSRDCIMSIQTIYEKLKTVVGKSFNDAGIDQERNRGAQLHNLVCQSLGYSSYKDDGRFPDLTHQLLEVKLQTSPTIDLGLDVPSSIEKLELPQIDGVNIRVCDVRYAIFYGSIEDGKVTITNFYLTTGEDFFSRFPQTQGNVQNTKLQIWLKKDFFD
;
A
#
# COMPACT_ATOMS: atom_id res chain seq x y z
N MET A 1 32.52 -4.76 -19.83
CA MET A 1 32.20 -6.19 -19.94
C MET A 1 31.89 -6.47 -21.38
N SER A 2 32.64 -7.36 -22.02
CA SER A 2 32.45 -7.74 -23.42
C SER A 2 31.13 -8.49 -23.56
N VAL A 3 30.12 -7.81 -24.11
CA VAL A 3 28.84 -8.40 -24.53
C VAL A 3 29.15 -9.57 -25.46
N THR A 4 28.63 -10.75 -25.16
CA THR A 4 28.89 -11.93 -25.98
C THR A 4 28.30 -11.74 -27.39
N ASN A 5 28.91 -12.30 -28.45
CA ASN A 5 28.38 -12.21 -29.83
C ASN A 5 26.89 -12.61 -29.91
N ASN A 6 26.45 -13.51 -29.03
CA ASN A 6 25.06 -13.92 -28.89
C ASN A 6 24.15 -12.77 -28.39
N GLU A 7 24.50 -12.09 -27.30
CA GLU A 7 23.73 -10.97 -26.77
C GLU A 7 23.64 -9.79 -27.76
N GLN A 8 24.70 -9.53 -28.53
CA GLN A 8 24.66 -8.49 -29.58
C GLN A 8 23.63 -8.83 -30.67
N SER A 9 23.54 -10.09 -31.08
CA SER A 9 22.55 -10.52 -32.08
C SER A 9 21.11 -10.42 -31.57
N ILE A 10 20.87 -10.77 -30.30
CA ILE A 10 19.56 -10.67 -29.66
C ILE A 10 19.13 -9.21 -29.52
N LEU A 11 20.08 -8.35 -29.12
CA LEU A 11 19.82 -6.92 -28.99
C LEU A 11 19.58 -6.26 -30.34
N LYS A 12 20.26 -6.72 -31.41
CA LYS A 12 20.00 -6.27 -32.77
C LYS A 12 18.58 -6.61 -33.21
N LEU A 13 18.11 -7.83 -32.94
CA LEU A 13 16.72 -8.22 -33.20
C LEU A 13 15.74 -7.35 -32.41
N ALA A 14 15.99 -7.15 -31.11
CA ALA A 14 15.15 -6.31 -30.26
C ALA A 14 15.03 -4.87 -30.81
N ASN A 15 16.15 -4.25 -31.18
CA ASN A 15 16.14 -2.89 -31.74
C ASN A 15 15.43 -2.83 -33.10
N ASN A 16 15.55 -3.84 -33.97
CA ASN A 16 14.80 -3.88 -35.22
C ASN A 16 13.28 -3.90 -34.97
N LEU A 17 12.82 -4.74 -34.02
CA LEU A 17 11.41 -4.81 -33.64
C LEU A 17 10.92 -3.48 -33.03
N VAL A 18 11.74 -2.84 -32.20
CA VAL A 18 11.45 -1.51 -31.64
C VAL A 18 11.32 -0.46 -32.76
N ASN A 19 12.21 -0.47 -33.75
CA ASN A 19 12.13 0.45 -34.88
C ASN A 19 10.83 0.23 -35.67
N ASN A 20 10.50 -1.02 -36.00
CA ASN A 20 9.24 -1.36 -36.67
C ASN A 20 8.03 -0.85 -35.89
N ILE A 21 7.99 -1.02 -34.56
CA ILE A 21 6.92 -0.49 -33.71
C ILE A 21 6.89 1.04 -33.77
N SER A 22 8.05 1.70 -33.67
CA SER A 22 8.13 3.17 -33.64
C SER A 22 7.76 3.84 -34.97
N GLU A 23 8.00 3.15 -36.08
CA GLU A 23 7.63 3.59 -37.43
C GLU A 23 6.18 3.21 -37.79
N SER A 24 5.53 2.40 -36.95
CA SER A 24 4.12 2.05 -37.09
C SER A 24 3.22 3.09 -36.42
N GLU A 25 1.92 3.04 -36.73
CA GLU A 25 0.89 3.81 -36.03
C GLU A 25 0.34 3.07 -34.79
N LEU A 26 0.96 1.96 -34.38
CA LEU A 26 0.50 1.16 -33.26
C LEU A 26 0.71 1.88 -31.92
N SER A 27 -0.32 1.83 -31.08
CA SER A 27 -0.26 2.15 -29.67
C SER A 27 0.05 0.92 -28.84
N ILE A 28 0.43 1.11 -27.57
CA ILE A 28 0.64 0.00 -26.64
C ILE A 28 -0.64 -0.82 -26.36
N TYR A 29 -1.79 -0.31 -26.80
CA TYR A 29 -3.10 -0.94 -26.60
C TYR A 29 -3.53 -1.81 -27.78
N ASP A 30 -2.88 -1.69 -28.93
CA ASP A 30 -3.22 -2.48 -30.11
C ASP A 30 -2.66 -3.89 -29.93
N GLU A 31 -3.53 -4.89 -30.05
CA GLU A 31 -3.15 -6.29 -29.84
C GLU A 31 -2.21 -6.76 -30.95
N ILE A 32 -1.10 -7.36 -30.54
CA ILE A 32 -0.15 -7.99 -31.46
C ILE A 32 -0.20 -9.49 -31.20
N THR A 33 -0.23 -10.26 -32.28
CA THR A 33 -0.18 -11.71 -32.22
C THR A 33 1.13 -12.14 -31.58
N VAL A 34 1.07 -13.03 -30.59
CA VAL A 34 2.27 -13.58 -29.94
C VAL A 34 3.15 -14.27 -31.00
N GLY A 35 4.40 -13.83 -31.10
CA GLY A 35 5.34 -14.33 -32.11
C GLY A 35 5.28 -13.61 -33.46
N ASP A 36 4.53 -12.51 -33.58
CA ASP A 36 4.57 -11.66 -34.77
C ASP A 36 6.02 -11.26 -35.12
N PRO A 37 6.49 -11.51 -36.36
CA PRO A 37 7.88 -11.35 -36.72
C PRO A 37 8.34 -9.88 -36.79
N ASN A 38 7.40 -8.93 -36.87
CA ASN A 38 7.69 -7.52 -37.06
C ASN A 38 7.48 -6.70 -35.79
N TYR A 39 6.53 -7.10 -34.94
CA TYR A 39 6.07 -6.27 -33.82
C TYR A 39 6.10 -6.96 -32.46
N TRP A 40 6.25 -8.28 -32.37
CA TRP A 40 6.29 -8.98 -31.08
C TRP A 40 7.73 -9.11 -30.56
N ILE A 41 8.05 -8.44 -29.45
CA ILE A 41 9.37 -8.55 -28.81
C ILE A 41 9.38 -9.81 -27.92
N PRO A 42 10.17 -10.86 -28.25
CA PRO A 42 10.20 -12.07 -27.42
C PRO A 42 10.87 -11.81 -26.06
N SER A 43 10.63 -12.67 -25.09
CA SER A 43 10.93 -12.37 -23.67
C SER A 43 12.42 -12.14 -23.39
N ARG A 44 13.31 -12.84 -24.09
CA ARG A 44 14.76 -12.71 -23.89
C ARG A 44 15.28 -11.38 -24.45
N GLU A 45 14.82 -11.03 -25.64
CA GLU A 45 15.04 -9.77 -26.32
C GLU A 45 14.51 -8.61 -25.48
N LEU A 46 13.29 -8.74 -24.96
CA LEU A 46 12.65 -7.76 -24.08
C LEU A 46 13.44 -7.57 -22.79
N GLU A 47 13.89 -8.65 -22.14
CA GLU A 47 14.69 -8.56 -20.92
C GLU A 47 16.03 -7.85 -21.19
N LEU A 48 16.77 -8.24 -22.23
CA LEU A 48 18.05 -7.61 -22.56
C LEU A 48 17.88 -6.14 -22.94
N LEU A 49 16.89 -5.82 -23.78
CA LEU A 49 16.56 -4.46 -24.18
C LEU A 49 16.22 -3.59 -22.97
N LEU A 50 15.35 -4.05 -22.07
CA LEU A 50 14.97 -3.27 -20.90
C LEU A 50 16.13 -3.13 -19.90
N ASN A 51 17.00 -4.13 -19.76
CA ASN A 51 18.22 -3.95 -18.96
C ASN A 51 19.13 -2.89 -19.57
N GLU A 52 19.35 -2.90 -20.90
CA GLU A 52 20.17 -1.91 -21.59
C GLU A 52 19.60 -0.49 -21.45
N LYS A 53 18.29 -0.32 -21.65
CA LYS A 53 17.66 1.00 -21.69
C LYS A 53 17.33 1.57 -20.31
N LEU A 54 17.09 0.73 -19.30
CA LEU A 54 16.56 1.18 -18.01
C LEU A 54 17.57 1.13 -16.85
N CYS A 55 18.55 0.23 -16.88
CA CYS A 55 19.50 0.14 -15.76
C CYS A 55 20.33 1.44 -15.65
N GLY A 56 20.55 1.90 -14.42
CA GLY A 56 21.21 3.16 -14.13
C GLY A 56 20.28 4.37 -14.08
N ILE A 57 19.02 4.26 -14.51
CA ILE A 57 18.06 5.36 -14.37
C ILE A 57 17.67 5.53 -12.90
N ASP A 58 17.81 6.75 -12.39
CA ASP A 58 17.28 7.17 -11.10
C ASP A 58 15.77 7.44 -11.20
N LEU A 59 14.99 6.71 -10.42
CA LEU A 59 13.54 6.89 -10.33
C LEU A 59 13.13 8.07 -9.44
N GLY A 60 14.09 8.75 -8.81
CA GLY A 60 13.90 9.90 -7.95
C GLY A 60 13.16 9.59 -6.64
N SER A 61 13.00 10.64 -5.86
CA SER A 61 12.33 10.63 -4.56
C SER A 61 10.81 10.84 -4.66
N TYR A 62 10.16 10.30 -5.69
CA TYR A 62 8.72 10.47 -5.90
C TYR A 62 7.88 9.44 -5.10
N PRO A 63 6.62 9.77 -4.77
CA PRO A 63 5.67 8.80 -4.21
C PRO A 63 5.48 7.56 -5.08
N ASN A 64 5.11 6.43 -4.47
CA ASN A 64 4.95 5.11 -5.12
C ASN A 64 4.13 5.13 -6.41
N ARG A 65 3.00 5.84 -6.42
CA ARG A 65 2.11 5.93 -7.58
C ARG A 65 2.76 6.68 -8.74
N THR A 66 3.48 7.75 -8.43
CA THR A 66 4.21 8.56 -9.40
C THR A 66 5.36 7.77 -10.00
N ARG A 67 6.17 7.08 -9.18
CA ARG A 67 7.23 6.19 -9.69
C ARG A 67 6.68 5.07 -10.56
N SER A 68 5.56 4.46 -10.16
CA SER A 68 4.90 3.43 -10.97
C SER A 68 4.43 3.96 -12.32
N LYS A 69 4.00 5.23 -12.40
CA LYS A 69 3.69 5.87 -13.68
C LYS A 69 4.96 6.10 -14.49
N ILE A 70 6.00 6.69 -13.90
CA ILE A 70 7.29 6.98 -14.56
C ILE A 70 7.88 5.71 -15.17
N VAL A 71 7.95 4.62 -14.39
CA VAL A 71 8.46 3.33 -14.86
C VAL A 71 7.70 2.82 -16.07
N LYS A 72 6.36 2.90 -16.08
CA LYS A 72 5.57 2.48 -17.24
C LYS A 72 5.85 3.35 -18.47
N GLN A 73 6.09 4.64 -18.28
CA GLN A 73 6.48 5.54 -19.37
C GLN A 73 7.88 5.19 -19.91
N LEU A 74 8.83 4.88 -19.02
CA LEU A 74 10.18 4.44 -19.41
C LEU A 74 10.13 3.14 -20.20
N VAL A 75 9.38 2.13 -19.71
CA VAL A 75 9.18 0.87 -20.45
C VAL A 75 8.55 1.15 -21.80
N CYS A 76 7.45 1.89 -21.86
CA CYS A 76 6.75 2.22 -23.11
C CYS A 76 7.68 2.84 -24.16
N LYS A 77 8.50 3.82 -23.75
CA LYS A 77 9.52 4.44 -24.62
C LYS A 77 10.60 3.45 -25.05
N ALA A 78 11.07 2.60 -24.13
CA ALA A 78 12.13 1.63 -24.41
C ALA A 78 11.72 0.59 -25.46
N ILE A 79 10.42 0.26 -25.54
CA ILE A 79 9.87 -0.69 -26.52
C ILE A 79 9.27 -0.02 -27.77
N GLY A 80 9.52 1.27 -27.99
CA GLY A 80 9.19 1.96 -29.24
C GLY A 80 7.78 2.54 -29.36
N TYR A 81 6.93 2.40 -28.34
CA TYR A 81 5.56 2.88 -28.41
C TYR A 81 5.43 4.36 -28.04
N PRO A 82 4.45 5.07 -28.64
CA PRO A 82 4.05 6.38 -28.15
C PRO A 82 3.54 6.28 -26.72
N CYS A 83 4.10 7.10 -25.83
CA CYS A 83 3.71 7.10 -24.43
C CYS A 83 2.34 7.78 -24.24
N PRO A 84 1.33 7.09 -23.70
CA PRO A 84 0.03 7.70 -23.47
C PRO A 84 0.11 8.73 -22.33
N SER A 85 -0.77 9.74 -22.38
CA SER A 85 -0.91 10.76 -21.31
C SER A 85 -1.36 10.14 -19.98
N SER A 86 -2.18 9.08 -20.07
CA SER A 86 -2.62 8.24 -18.96
C SER A 86 -2.68 6.77 -19.38
N PHE A 87 -2.30 5.86 -18.47
CA PHE A 87 -2.37 4.43 -18.73
C PHE A 87 -3.79 3.90 -18.46
N LYS A 88 -4.39 3.23 -19.45
CA LYS A 88 -5.72 2.62 -19.33
C LYS A 88 -5.71 1.53 -18.25
N LYS A 89 -6.87 1.34 -17.61
CA LYS A 89 -7.08 0.30 -16.59
C LYS A 89 -7.31 -1.12 -17.20
N THR A 90 -6.57 -1.48 -18.25
CA THR A 90 -6.65 -2.81 -18.93
C THR A 90 -5.83 -3.90 -18.24
N LYS A 91 -6.04 -5.15 -18.66
CA LYS A 91 -5.29 -6.33 -18.22
C LYS A 91 -4.85 -7.15 -19.45
N PRO A 92 -3.55 -7.30 -19.70
CA PRO A 92 -2.44 -6.66 -19.01
C PRO A 92 -2.41 -5.13 -19.23
N ARG A 93 -1.55 -4.41 -18.49
CA ARG A 93 -1.35 -2.97 -18.70
C ARG A 93 -0.72 -2.65 -20.06
N PHE A 94 0.05 -3.57 -20.63
CA PHE A 94 0.67 -3.50 -21.96
C PHE A 94 0.11 -4.64 -22.83
N PRO A 95 -1.13 -4.55 -23.34
CA PRO A 95 -1.75 -5.63 -24.10
C PRO A 95 -1.04 -5.92 -25.44
N GLY A 96 -0.50 -4.91 -26.12
CA GLY A 96 0.25 -5.14 -27.37
C GLY A 96 1.50 -6.01 -27.20
N GLN A 97 2.04 -6.13 -25.99
CA GLN A 97 3.15 -7.05 -25.70
C GLN A 97 2.76 -8.08 -24.63
N ASN A 98 1.47 -8.17 -24.28
CA ASN A 98 0.91 -9.05 -23.25
C ASN A 98 1.79 -9.17 -21.97
N PHE A 99 2.08 -8.03 -21.32
CA PHE A 99 2.80 -8.00 -20.05
C PHE A 99 2.35 -6.93 -19.05
N ASP A 100 2.58 -7.20 -17.76
CA ASP A 100 2.49 -6.19 -16.70
C ASP A 100 3.87 -5.80 -16.16
N VAL A 101 3.97 -4.59 -15.62
CA VAL A 101 5.21 -4.05 -15.04
C VAL A 101 5.04 -3.90 -13.54
N ALA A 102 6.00 -4.41 -12.78
CA ALA A 102 6.09 -4.25 -11.34
C ALA A 102 7.49 -3.81 -10.91
N THR A 103 7.56 -2.83 -10.01
CA THR A 103 8.81 -2.31 -9.46
C THR A 103 8.87 -2.64 -7.99
N GLN A 104 9.95 -3.29 -7.54
CA GLN A 104 10.04 -3.78 -6.17
C GLN A 104 11.49 -3.84 -5.64
N LYS A 105 11.68 -3.38 -4.40
CA LYS A 105 12.96 -3.45 -3.67
C LYS A 105 13.16 -4.76 -2.91
N SER A 106 12.10 -5.53 -2.71
CA SER A 106 12.13 -6.82 -1.99
C SER A 106 11.90 -7.99 -2.94
N ASN A 107 12.21 -9.20 -2.48
CA ASN A 107 11.91 -10.45 -3.22
C ASN A 107 10.49 -10.96 -2.90
N ASN A 108 9.60 -10.09 -2.41
CA ASN A 108 8.20 -10.40 -2.18
C ASN A 108 7.37 -9.77 -3.30
N PHE A 109 7.12 -10.54 -4.34
CA PHE A 109 6.32 -10.10 -5.48
C PHE A 109 4.84 -10.11 -5.15
N GLN A 110 4.20 -8.96 -5.31
CA GLN A 110 2.79 -8.77 -5.00
C GLN A 110 2.04 -8.24 -6.21
N PRO A 111 1.51 -9.12 -7.09
CA PRO A 111 0.62 -8.68 -8.14
C PRO A 111 -0.64 -8.09 -7.49
N VAL A 112 -1.01 -6.89 -7.91
CA VAL A 112 -2.14 -6.16 -7.31
C VAL A 112 -3.46 -6.67 -7.89
N ASN A 113 -4.34 -7.18 -7.03
CA ASN A 113 -5.74 -7.50 -7.33
C ASN A 113 -5.96 -8.55 -8.42
N GLU A 114 -5.12 -9.60 -8.48
CA GLU A 114 -5.34 -10.74 -9.37
C GLU A 114 -4.51 -11.98 -9.02
N SER A 115 -5.02 -13.13 -9.47
CA SER A 115 -4.23 -14.33 -9.69
C SER A 115 -3.24 -14.12 -10.83
N ILE A 116 -2.13 -14.84 -10.78
CA ILE A 116 -1.17 -14.87 -11.88
C ILE A 116 -1.82 -15.52 -13.10
N SER A 117 -1.77 -14.85 -14.25
CA SER A 117 -2.18 -15.46 -15.52
C SER A 117 -1.01 -16.25 -16.13
N PRO A 118 -1.12 -17.56 -16.35
CA PRO A 118 -0.04 -18.37 -16.94
C PRO A 118 0.42 -17.86 -18.30
N SER A 119 -0.49 -17.30 -19.10
CA SER A 119 -0.23 -16.81 -20.46
C SER A 119 0.32 -15.38 -20.53
N ARG A 120 0.44 -14.68 -19.39
CA ARG A 120 0.91 -13.29 -19.33
C ARG A 120 2.39 -13.24 -18.93
N ARG A 121 3.14 -12.25 -19.44
CA ARG A 121 4.50 -11.97 -18.99
C ARG A 121 4.52 -10.89 -17.90
N TYR A 122 5.53 -10.92 -17.04
CA TYR A 122 5.71 -9.96 -15.96
C TYR A 122 7.12 -9.38 -16.04
N VAL A 123 7.19 -8.06 -16.25
CA VAL A 123 8.41 -7.27 -16.24
C VAL A 123 8.66 -6.79 -14.81
N LEU A 124 9.58 -7.45 -14.12
CA LEU A 124 9.96 -7.17 -12.74
C LEU A 124 11.21 -6.30 -12.72
N ILE A 125 11.12 -5.12 -12.11
CA ILE A 125 12.18 -4.12 -12.08
C ILE A 125 12.68 -3.96 -10.65
N ARG A 126 13.99 -4.12 -10.45
CA ARG A 126 14.67 -4.03 -9.16
C ARG A 126 15.47 -2.73 -9.08
N PRO A 127 14.99 -1.71 -8.35
CA PRO A 127 15.82 -0.57 -7.99
C PRO A 127 16.68 -0.84 -6.76
N SER A 128 17.77 -0.08 -6.63
CA SER A 128 18.62 0.00 -5.44
C SER A 128 17.90 0.71 -4.29
N LYS A 129 18.56 0.79 -3.13
CA LYS A 129 18.08 1.60 -2.00
C LYS A 129 17.90 3.07 -2.41
N ASP A 130 18.81 3.57 -3.24
CA ASP A 130 18.87 4.94 -3.78
C ASP A 130 17.96 5.15 -5.01
N ASN A 131 17.01 4.24 -5.26
CA ASN A 131 16.03 4.32 -6.36
C ASN A 131 16.61 4.20 -7.79
N ILE A 132 17.87 3.80 -7.93
CA ILE A 132 18.51 3.55 -9.23
C ILE A 132 18.12 2.15 -9.72
N ILE A 133 17.59 2.01 -10.94
CA ILE A 133 17.28 0.69 -11.51
C ILE A 133 18.57 -0.13 -11.65
N GLN A 134 18.63 -1.30 -11.01
CA GLN A 134 19.78 -2.20 -11.05
C GLN A 134 19.59 -3.36 -12.02
N LYS A 135 18.36 -3.88 -12.12
CA LYS A 135 18.05 -5.06 -12.93
C LYS A 135 16.61 -5.08 -13.39
N VAL A 136 16.39 -5.64 -14.58
CA VAL A 136 15.07 -6.03 -15.09
C VAL A 136 15.05 -7.54 -15.32
N ARG A 137 13.95 -8.21 -14.96
CA ARG A 137 13.67 -9.61 -15.30
C ARG A 137 12.31 -9.72 -15.98
N VAL A 138 12.20 -10.50 -17.04
CA VAL A 138 10.95 -10.75 -17.77
C VAL A 138 10.60 -12.22 -17.61
N VAL A 139 9.57 -12.51 -16.81
CA VAL A 139 9.18 -13.88 -16.49
C VAL A 139 7.77 -14.21 -16.97
N PRO A 140 7.51 -15.42 -17.46
CA PRO A 140 6.15 -15.86 -17.76
C PRO A 140 5.37 -16.11 -16.47
N GLY A 141 4.05 -15.94 -16.52
CA GLY A 141 3.18 -16.19 -15.38
C GLY A 141 3.19 -17.65 -14.92
N THR A 142 3.46 -18.62 -15.80
CA THR A 142 3.66 -20.02 -15.42
C THR A 142 4.78 -20.19 -14.39
N MET A 143 5.87 -19.45 -14.53
CA MET A 143 7.00 -19.49 -13.58
C MET A 143 6.62 -18.89 -12.23
N LEU A 144 5.86 -17.80 -12.23
CA LEU A 144 5.39 -17.15 -10.99
C LEU A 144 4.31 -17.97 -10.29
N ALA A 145 3.39 -18.57 -11.04
CA ALA A 145 2.35 -19.45 -10.49
C ALA A 145 2.95 -20.67 -9.78
N ALA A 146 4.06 -21.22 -10.27
CA ALA A 146 4.78 -22.32 -9.61
C ALA A 146 5.42 -21.91 -8.27
N LEU A 147 5.64 -20.61 -8.04
CA LEU A 147 6.19 -20.06 -6.79
C LEU A 147 5.10 -19.64 -5.79
N ASP A 148 3.83 -19.63 -6.22
CA ASP A 148 2.70 -19.34 -5.35
C ASP A 148 2.39 -20.57 -4.47
N THR A 149 3.09 -20.65 -3.34
CA THR A 149 2.88 -21.68 -2.31
C THR A 149 1.70 -21.38 -1.40
N THR A 150 1.11 -20.18 -1.50
CA THR A 150 0.11 -19.69 -0.56
C THR A 150 -1.31 -19.90 -1.05
N GLY A 151 -1.57 -19.75 -2.35
CA GLY A 151 -2.87 -19.92 -3.01
C GLY A 151 -4.03 -19.05 -2.46
N LYS A 152 -3.81 -18.30 -1.38
CA LYS A 152 -4.84 -17.59 -0.62
C LYS A 152 -4.68 -16.10 -0.86
N LEU A 153 -5.56 -15.58 -1.70
CA LEU A 153 -5.75 -14.15 -1.87
C LEU A 153 -6.17 -13.53 -0.53
N THR A 154 -5.30 -12.70 0.06
CA THR A 154 -5.66 -11.92 1.25
C THR A 154 -6.49 -10.72 0.82
N VAL A 155 -7.65 -10.54 1.45
CA VAL A 155 -8.56 -9.43 1.19
C VAL A 155 -8.06 -8.20 1.94
N LYS A 156 -8.09 -7.05 1.27
CA LYS A 156 -7.87 -5.76 1.89
C LYS A 156 -9.03 -4.83 1.60
N HIS A 157 -9.64 -4.34 2.66
CA HIS A 157 -10.64 -3.30 2.58
C HIS A 157 -9.96 -1.93 2.51
N GLN A 158 -10.55 -1.01 1.75
CA GLN A 158 -10.03 0.35 1.58
C GLN A 158 -11.15 1.38 1.64
N ALA A 159 -10.82 2.55 2.16
CA ALA A 159 -11.70 3.71 2.18
C ALA A 159 -10.97 4.95 1.65
N THR A 160 -11.71 6.01 1.36
CA THR A 160 -11.15 7.29 0.91
C THR A 160 -11.32 8.37 1.97
N LEU A 161 -10.22 9.02 2.32
CA LEU A 161 -10.16 10.22 3.12
C LEU A 161 -10.23 11.46 2.23
N HIS A 162 -11.33 12.20 2.37
CA HIS A 162 -11.43 13.57 1.88
C HIS A 162 -11.10 14.53 3.02
N ILE A 163 -9.99 15.26 2.88
CA ILE A 163 -9.53 16.22 3.88
C ILE A 163 -10.54 17.35 4.00
N ASN A 164 -10.95 17.64 5.24
CA ASN A 164 -11.74 18.81 5.56
C ASN A 164 -10.82 20.04 5.56
N GLN A 165 -11.06 20.98 4.65
CA GLN A 165 -10.24 22.20 4.52
C GLN A 165 -10.57 23.25 5.58
N ASN A 166 -11.73 23.15 6.23
CA ASN A 166 -12.22 24.15 7.17
C ASN A 166 -11.86 23.84 8.63
N THR A 167 -11.61 22.56 8.95
CA THR A 167 -11.24 22.14 10.30
C THR A 167 -10.05 21.18 10.29
N ALA A 168 -9.12 21.42 11.20
CA ALA A 168 -7.98 20.53 11.40
C ALA A 168 -8.36 19.26 12.17
N THR A 169 -9.47 19.28 12.92
CA THR A 169 -9.93 18.14 13.73
C THR A 169 -11.42 17.90 13.50
N GLU A 170 -11.85 16.64 13.54
CA GLU A 170 -13.25 16.26 13.36
C GLU A 170 -13.59 15.04 14.23
N LEU A 171 -14.57 15.21 15.13
CA LEU A 171 -15.20 14.09 15.82
C LEU A 171 -16.43 13.68 15.02
N VAL A 172 -16.33 12.56 14.30
CA VAL A 172 -17.38 12.06 13.41
C VAL A 172 -18.52 11.48 14.24
N SER A 173 -18.18 10.55 15.13
CA SER A 173 -19.12 9.91 16.05
C SER A 173 -19.14 10.69 17.36
N GLN A 174 -20.28 11.29 17.71
CA GLN A 174 -20.40 12.10 18.93
C GLN A 174 -20.36 11.25 20.21
N GLU A 175 -20.71 9.96 20.12
CA GLU A 175 -20.74 9.03 21.24
C GLU A 175 -20.14 7.67 20.83
N ASP A 176 -19.69 6.89 21.82
CA ASP A 176 -19.36 5.48 21.63
C ASP A 176 -20.60 4.67 21.25
N THR A 177 -20.43 3.49 20.65
CA THR A 177 -21.54 2.61 20.28
C THR A 177 -22.37 2.21 21.49
N ASN A 178 -23.64 1.81 21.28
CA ASN A 178 -24.53 1.40 22.38
C ASN A 178 -23.95 0.29 23.28
N VAL A 179 -23.12 -0.60 22.71
CA VAL A 179 -22.44 -1.68 23.43
C VAL A 179 -21.30 -1.15 24.30
N LEU A 180 -20.52 -0.19 23.79
CA LEU A 180 -19.34 0.33 24.46
C LEU A 180 -19.66 1.49 25.43
N LYS A 181 -20.72 2.27 25.18
CA LYS A 181 -21.17 3.39 26.00
C LYS A 181 -21.28 3.10 27.51
N PRO A 182 -21.80 1.95 27.99
CA PRO A 182 -21.83 1.64 29.42
C PRO A 182 -20.49 1.17 30.01
N LEU A 183 -19.45 1.01 29.19
CA LEU A 183 -18.13 0.49 29.58
C LEU A 183 -17.04 1.57 29.56
N VAL A 184 -17.38 2.80 29.19
CA VAL A 184 -16.42 3.91 29.07
C VAL A 184 -16.63 4.95 30.16
N SER A 185 -15.58 5.70 30.47
CA SER A 185 -15.63 6.83 31.41
C SER A 185 -14.87 8.05 30.88
N SER A 186 -15.31 9.24 31.28
CA SER A 186 -14.63 10.50 30.99
C SER A 186 -13.51 10.86 31.99
N THR A 187 -13.43 10.15 33.11
CA THR A 187 -12.51 10.44 34.22
C THR A 187 -11.41 9.39 34.39
N VAL A 188 -11.16 8.58 33.35
CA VAL A 188 -10.12 7.55 33.35
C VAL A 188 -8.73 8.18 33.41
N SER A 189 -7.93 7.70 34.37
CA SER A 189 -6.49 7.91 34.41
C SER A 189 -5.78 6.58 34.15
N ILE A 190 -4.86 6.54 33.20
CA ILE A 190 -4.10 5.33 32.88
C ILE A 190 -2.99 5.18 33.92
N PRO A 191 -2.98 4.11 34.74
CA PRO A 191 -1.88 3.86 35.66
C PRO A 191 -0.58 3.61 34.89
N SER A 192 0.56 4.03 35.44
CA SER A 192 1.85 3.95 34.73
C SER A 192 2.31 2.52 34.37
N ILE A 193 1.74 1.51 35.05
CA ILE A 193 2.04 0.09 34.83
C ILE A 193 1.24 -0.52 33.66
N VAL A 194 0.15 0.13 33.24
CA VAL A 194 -0.72 -0.39 32.17
C VAL A 194 -0.08 -0.17 30.82
N SER A 195 -0.11 -1.21 30.00
CA SER A 195 0.44 -1.23 28.65
C SER A 195 -0.66 -0.97 27.61
N PRO A 196 -0.38 -0.30 26.49
CA PRO A 196 -1.37 -0.05 25.44
C PRO A 196 -1.92 -1.34 24.79
N ILE A 197 -1.17 -2.44 24.87
CA ILE A 197 -1.56 -3.77 24.37
C ILE A 197 -2.23 -4.67 25.41
N ASP A 198 -2.45 -4.18 26.64
CA ASP A 198 -3.20 -4.94 27.65
C ASP A 198 -4.67 -5.04 27.27
N TYR A 199 -5.38 -6.02 27.84
CA TYR A 199 -6.83 -6.10 27.66
C TYR A 199 -7.55 -4.93 28.37
N PRO A 200 -8.61 -4.38 27.76
CA PRO A 200 -9.40 -3.33 28.37
C PRO A 200 -10.19 -3.84 29.59
N SER A 201 -10.47 -2.94 30.53
CA SER A 201 -11.33 -3.18 31.69
C SER A 201 -12.26 -2.00 31.92
N ARG A 202 -13.46 -2.21 32.47
CA ARG A 202 -14.55 -1.20 32.57
C ARG A 202 -14.07 0.19 33.02
N ASP A 203 -13.25 0.26 34.08
CA ASP A 203 -12.88 1.56 34.67
C ASP A 203 -11.66 2.20 33.99
N CYS A 204 -11.13 1.56 32.94
CA CYS A 204 -9.91 1.98 32.27
C CYS A 204 -10.13 2.36 30.80
N ILE A 205 -11.35 2.31 30.27
CA ILE A 205 -11.64 2.69 28.87
C ILE A 205 -12.12 4.14 28.83
N MET A 206 -11.39 5.01 28.13
CA MET A 206 -11.81 6.38 27.90
C MET A 206 -13.01 6.44 26.95
N SER A 207 -13.92 7.38 27.15
CA SER A 207 -14.96 7.68 26.15
C SER A 207 -14.34 8.25 24.87
N ILE A 208 -15.04 8.10 23.74
CA ILE A 208 -14.62 8.65 22.45
C ILE A 208 -14.35 10.15 22.52
N GLN A 209 -15.17 10.90 23.29
CA GLN A 209 -14.97 12.32 23.51
C GLN A 209 -13.65 12.61 24.24
N THR A 210 -13.31 11.80 25.24
CA THR A 210 -12.07 11.95 26.01
C THR A 210 -10.84 11.63 25.15
N ILE A 211 -10.93 10.58 24.33
CA ILE A 211 -9.90 10.24 23.35
C ILE A 211 -9.74 11.38 22.34
N TYR A 212 -10.83 11.92 21.81
CA TYR A 212 -10.80 13.05 20.88
C TYR A 212 -10.10 14.27 21.46
N GLU A 213 -10.48 14.67 22.68
CA GLU A 213 -9.91 15.82 23.37
C GLU A 213 -8.40 15.68 23.64
N LYS A 214 -7.94 14.45 23.92
CA LYS A 214 -6.51 14.15 24.08
C LYS A 214 -5.77 14.14 22.73
N LEU A 215 -6.33 13.47 21.74
CA LEU A 215 -5.66 13.23 20.46
C LEU A 215 -5.68 14.41 19.50
N LYS A 216 -6.63 15.34 19.63
CA LYS A 216 -6.61 16.58 18.84
C LYS A 216 -5.32 17.40 19.06
N THR A 217 -4.67 17.24 20.21
CA THR A 217 -3.38 17.88 20.52
C THR A 217 -2.19 17.34 19.71
N VAL A 218 -2.37 16.22 19.00
CA VAL A 218 -1.35 15.64 18.11
C VAL A 218 -1.25 16.44 16.80
N VAL A 219 -2.32 17.15 16.40
CA VAL A 219 -2.29 18.03 15.24
C VAL A 219 -1.27 19.15 15.45
N GLY A 220 -0.46 19.43 14.43
CA GLY A 220 0.67 20.35 14.47
C GLY A 220 1.99 19.73 14.95
N LYS A 221 1.96 18.54 15.57
CA LYS A 221 3.19 17.80 15.89
C LYS A 221 3.82 17.26 14.61
N SER A 222 5.13 17.04 14.67
CA SER A 222 5.91 16.57 13.53
C SER A 222 7.05 15.66 13.96
N PHE A 223 7.45 14.77 13.06
CA PHE A 223 8.54 13.82 13.24
C PHE A 223 9.32 13.62 11.94
N ASN A 224 10.55 13.13 12.04
CA ASN A 224 11.40 12.91 10.87
C ASN A 224 10.81 11.78 10.00
N ASP A 225 10.69 12.03 8.69
CA ASP A 225 10.29 11.00 7.72
C ASP A 225 11.38 9.93 7.64
N ALA A 226 11.02 8.69 7.97
CA ALA A 226 11.92 7.54 7.86
C ALA A 226 12.28 7.21 6.38
N GLY A 227 11.64 7.89 5.44
CA GLY A 227 11.88 7.77 4.00
C GLY A 227 10.63 7.31 3.24
N ILE A 228 10.65 7.49 1.93
CA ILE A 228 9.48 7.34 1.05
C ILE A 228 8.81 5.95 1.17
N ASP A 229 9.62 4.89 1.35
CA ASP A 229 9.18 3.50 1.41
C ASP A 229 8.94 2.99 2.85
N GLN A 230 9.03 3.86 3.86
CA GLN A 230 9.00 3.48 5.28
C GLN A 230 7.68 3.87 5.96
N GLU A 231 6.56 3.64 5.27
CA GLU A 231 5.20 3.93 5.79
C GLU A 231 4.94 3.26 7.14
N ARG A 232 5.42 2.03 7.32
CA ARG A 232 5.33 1.31 8.60
C ARG A 232 6.05 2.04 9.74
N ASN A 233 7.25 2.57 9.49
CA ASN A 233 8.01 3.29 10.51
C ASN A 233 7.36 4.64 10.85
N ARG A 234 6.79 5.33 9.85
CA ARG A 234 5.98 6.53 10.10
C ARG A 234 4.76 6.23 10.98
N GLY A 235 4.08 5.11 10.71
CA GLY A 235 2.98 4.62 11.54
C GLY A 235 3.40 4.40 12.99
N ALA A 236 4.54 3.75 13.23
CA ALA A 236 5.07 3.54 14.58
C ALA A 236 5.39 4.85 15.32
N GLN A 237 5.93 5.87 14.61
CA GLN A 237 6.18 7.19 15.20
C GLN A 237 4.87 7.91 15.58
N LEU A 238 3.84 7.86 14.73
CA LEU A 238 2.52 8.38 15.08
C LEU A 238 1.92 7.62 16.28
N HIS A 239 1.98 6.29 16.28
CA HIS A 239 1.45 5.47 17.36
C HIS A 239 2.12 5.86 18.69
N ASN A 240 3.44 6.06 18.71
CA ASN A 240 4.12 6.57 19.91
C ASN A 240 3.57 7.94 20.39
N LEU A 241 3.31 8.88 19.47
CA LEU A 241 2.69 10.17 19.82
C LEU A 241 1.27 10.02 20.37
N VAL A 242 0.50 9.07 19.84
CA VAL A 242 -0.84 8.73 20.33
C VAL A 242 -0.76 8.17 21.76
N CYS A 243 0.12 7.19 22.01
CA CYS A 243 0.32 6.61 23.35
C CYS A 243 0.66 7.70 24.38
N GLN A 244 1.62 8.56 24.06
CA GLN A 244 2.00 9.69 24.93
C GLN A 244 0.84 10.65 25.19
N SER A 245 0.06 10.97 24.16
CA SER A 245 -1.07 11.92 24.28
C SER A 245 -2.25 11.34 25.08
N LEU A 246 -2.43 10.02 25.05
CA LEU A 246 -3.43 9.34 25.89
C LEU A 246 -2.99 9.25 27.36
N GLY A 247 -1.69 9.20 27.61
CA GLY A 247 -1.10 9.16 28.96
C GLY A 247 -0.36 7.86 29.28
N TYR A 248 -0.05 7.04 28.28
CA TYR A 248 0.78 5.85 28.49
C TYR A 248 2.24 6.20 28.77
N SER A 249 2.87 5.41 29.63
CA SER A 249 4.29 5.55 29.98
C SER A 249 5.24 5.09 28.86
N SER A 250 4.76 4.23 27.96
CA SER A 250 5.55 3.69 26.85
C SER A 250 4.69 3.33 25.64
N TYR A 251 5.33 3.27 24.47
CA TYR A 251 4.78 2.69 23.25
C TYR A 251 5.04 1.18 23.23
N LYS A 252 4.02 0.40 22.87
CA LYS A 252 4.11 -1.03 22.52
C LYS A 252 3.12 -1.35 21.42
N ASP A 253 3.47 -2.32 20.59
CA ASP A 253 2.69 -2.80 19.45
C ASP A 253 3.02 -4.30 19.29
N ASP A 254 2.01 -5.16 19.34
CA ASP A 254 2.14 -6.61 19.15
C ASP A 254 1.67 -7.07 17.76
N GLY A 255 1.31 -6.13 16.89
CA GLY A 255 0.83 -6.34 15.53
C GLY A 255 -0.60 -6.88 15.45
N ARG A 256 -1.34 -6.91 16.56
CA ARG A 256 -2.75 -7.34 16.58
C ARG A 256 -3.68 -6.14 16.39
N PHE A 257 -4.86 -6.44 15.86
CA PHE A 257 -5.95 -5.48 15.80
C PHE A 257 -6.74 -5.51 17.12
N PRO A 258 -7.09 -4.35 17.72
CA PRO A 258 -6.68 -3.00 17.31
C PRO A 258 -5.32 -2.59 17.89
N ASP A 259 -4.67 -1.60 17.25
CA ASP A 259 -3.34 -1.09 17.61
C ASP A 259 -3.16 -0.80 19.12
N LEU A 260 -4.14 -0.13 19.74
CA LEU A 260 -4.20 0.05 21.20
C LEU A 260 -5.37 -0.77 21.75
N THR A 261 -5.12 -2.05 21.98
CA THR A 261 -6.11 -3.01 22.52
C THR A 261 -6.74 -2.51 23.82
N HIS A 262 -5.94 -1.92 24.72
CA HIS A 262 -6.42 -1.42 26.01
C HIS A 262 -7.45 -0.28 25.87
N GLN A 263 -7.44 0.45 24.75
CA GLN A 263 -8.42 1.51 24.45
C GLN A 263 -9.31 1.18 23.27
N LEU A 264 -9.34 -0.06 22.77
CA LEU A 264 -10.13 -0.43 21.59
C LEU A 264 -10.01 0.62 20.46
N LEU A 265 -8.77 1.00 20.14
CA LEU A 265 -8.44 2.11 19.26
C LEU A 265 -7.45 1.68 18.18
N GLU A 266 -7.85 1.82 16.92
CA GLU A 266 -7.02 1.65 15.74
C GLU A 266 -6.47 3.01 15.29
N VAL A 267 -5.18 3.08 14.94
CA VAL A 267 -4.51 4.34 14.58
C VAL A 267 -3.97 4.25 13.16
N LYS A 268 -4.37 5.18 12.29
CA LYS A 268 -3.86 5.21 10.91
C LYS A 268 -3.31 6.58 10.55
N LEU A 269 -2.07 6.60 10.07
CA LEU A 269 -1.47 7.75 9.41
C LEU A 269 -1.74 7.69 7.90
N GLN A 270 -2.18 8.80 7.33
CA GLN A 270 -2.36 8.96 5.89
C GLN A 270 -1.55 10.15 5.38
N THR A 271 -0.77 9.93 4.33
CA THR A 271 -0.14 10.99 3.54
C THR A 271 -0.71 11.05 2.12
N SER A 272 -1.77 10.27 1.88
CA SER A 272 -2.52 10.20 0.64
C SER A 272 -4.00 9.93 0.94
N PRO A 273 -4.94 10.13 -0.01
CA PRO A 273 -6.36 9.95 0.26
C PRO A 273 -6.81 8.52 0.58
N THR A 274 -6.02 7.47 0.36
CA THR A 274 -6.49 6.09 0.52
C THR A 274 -6.14 5.53 1.90
N ILE A 275 -7.16 5.11 2.65
CA ILE A 275 -7.01 4.41 3.94
C ILE A 275 -7.00 2.88 3.68
N ASP A 276 -5.94 2.18 4.11
CA ASP A 276 -5.89 0.70 4.13
C ASP A 276 -6.48 0.18 5.46
N LEU A 277 -7.59 -0.56 5.39
CA LEU A 277 -8.30 -1.11 6.54
C LEU A 277 -7.82 -2.52 6.89
N GLY A 278 -6.97 -3.15 6.08
CA GLY A 278 -6.54 -4.52 6.30
C GLY A 278 -7.67 -5.53 6.09
N LEU A 279 -7.71 -6.56 6.94
CA LEU A 279 -8.66 -7.67 6.83
C LEU A 279 -10.02 -7.34 7.47
N ASP A 280 -10.02 -6.53 8.52
CA ASP A 280 -11.22 -6.19 9.28
C ASP A 280 -12.01 -5.07 8.60
N VAL A 281 -13.32 -5.26 8.47
CA VAL A 281 -14.25 -4.22 8.00
C VAL A 281 -14.72 -3.43 9.22
N PRO A 282 -14.48 -2.11 9.32
CA PRO A 282 -14.85 -1.31 10.49
C PRO A 282 -16.30 -1.47 10.94
N SER A 283 -17.25 -1.55 10.01
CA SER A 283 -18.68 -1.70 10.33
C SER A 283 -19.11 -3.14 10.63
N SER A 284 -18.19 -4.09 10.75
CA SER A 284 -18.50 -5.50 11.00
C SER A 284 -19.04 -5.71 12.42
N ILE A 285 -20.07 -6.54 12.53
CA ILE A 285 -20.64 -6.96 13.82
C ILE A 285 -19.98 -8.24 14.39
N GLU A 286 -18.94 -8.74 13.72
CA GLU A 286 -18.16 -9.87 14.22
C GLU A 286 -17.52 -9.54 15.57
N LYS A 287 -17.44 -10.55 16.43
CA LYS A 287 -16.86 -10.42 17.77
C LYS A 287 -15.34 -10.41 17.68
N LEU A 288 -14.71 -9.54 18.44
CA LEU A 288 -13.26 -9.58 18.63
C LEU A 288 -12.87 -10.79 19.47
N GLU A 289 -11.68 -11.33 19.21
CA GLU A 289 -11.06 -12.37 20.02
C GLU A 289 -10.41 -11.76 21.28
N LEU A 290 -11.24 -11.15 22.12
CA LEU A 290 -10.85 -10.52 23.38
C LEU A 290 -11.68 -11.10 24.55
N PRO A 291 -11.17 -11.07 25.79
CA PRO A 291 -11.98 -11.34 26.97
C PRO A 291 -13.19 -10.44 27.04
N GLN A 292 -14.30 -10.95 27.57
CA GLN A 292 -15.49 -10.14 27.81
C GLN A 292 -15.21 -9.07 28.87
N ILE A 293 -15.83 -7.91 28.70
CA ILE A 293 -15.76 -6.80 29.65
C ILE A 293 -17.11 -6.75 30.35
N ASP A 294 -17.15 -7.12 31.62
CA ASP A 294 -18.40 -7.21 32.40
C ASP A 294 -19.51 -8.04 31.71
N GLY A 295 -19.13 -9.19 31.14
CA GLY A 295 -20.04 -10.08 30.42
C GLY A 295 -20.42 -9.62 29.00
N VAL A 296 -19.89 -8.49 28.54
CA VAL A 296 -20.14 -7.95 27.19
C VAL A 296 -19.04 -8.38 26.22
N ASN A 297 -19.43 -8.87 25.05
CA ASN A 297 -18.49 -9.13 23.95
C ASN A 297 -18.35 -7.88 23.10
N ILE A 298 -17.10 -7.46 22.86
CA ILE A 298 -16.79 -6.34 21.98
C ILE A 298 -16.77 -6.81 20.53
N ARG A 299 -17.33 -6.01 19.62
CA ARG A 299 -17.35 -6.27 18.18
C ARG A 299 -16.35 -5.38 17.45
N VAL A 300 -16.06 -5.72 16.20
CA VAL A 300 -15.20 -4.88 15.33
C VAL A 300 -15.77 -3.46 15.22
N CYS A 301 -17.08 -3.30 15.05
CA CYS A 301 -17.72 -1.98 14.96
C CYS A 301 -17.68 -1.13 16.24
N ASP A 302 -17.36 -1.75 17.38
CA ASP A 302 -17.18 -1.05 18.65
C ASP A 302 -15.76 -0.46 18.79
N VAL A 303 -14.80 -0.86 17.93
CA VAL A 303 -13.45 -0.26 17.87
C VAL A 303 -13.54 1.15 17.31
N ARG A 304 -12.76 2.08 17.88
CA ARG A 304 -12.64 3.46 17.41
C ARG A 304 -11.47 3.59 16.45
N TYR A 305 -11.60 4.46 15.46
CA TYR A 305 -10.59 4.69 14.44
C TYR A 305 -10.09 6.13 14.51
N ALA A 306 -8.83 6.30 14.94
CA ALA A 306 -8.12 7.57 14.91
C ALA A 306 -7.35 7.70 13.58
N ILE A 307 -7.91 8.48 12.66
CA ILE A 307 -7.31 8.71 11.34
C ILE A 307 -6.60 10.06 11.35
N PHE A 308 -5.29 10.05 11.13
CA PHE A 308 -4.47 11.25 11.03
C PHE A 308 -4.05 11.47 9.58
N TYR A 309 -4.07 12.72 9.14
CA TYR A 309 -3.47 13.13 7.88
C TYR A 309 -2.20 13.93 8.14
N GLY A 310 -1.14 13.63 7.40
CA GLY A 310 0.12 14.36 7.47
C GLY A 310 0.62 14.80 6.10
N SER A 311 1.17 16.02 6.05
CA SER A 311 1.98 16.48 4.92
C SER A 311 3.43 16.08 5.13
N ILE A 312 4.15 15.86 4.03
CA ILE A 312 5.59 15.60 4.04
C ILE A 312 6.29 16.77 3.36
N GLU A 313 7.09 17.51 4.13
CA GLU A 313 7.86 18.66 3.66
C GLU A 313 9.27 18.57 4.26
N ASP A 314 10.30 18.76 3.43
CA ASP A 314 11.72 18.77 3.85
C ASP A 314 12.15 17.58 4.73
N GLY A 315 11.65 16.37 4.42
CA GLY A 315 11.97 15.15 5.16
C GLY A 315 11.32 15.08 6.54
N LYS A 316 10.28 15.88 6.78
CA LYS A 316 9.49 15.90 8.02
C LYS A 316 8.03 15.60 7.71
N VAL A 317 7.43 14.72 8.50
CA VAL A 317 5.98 14.51 8.51
C VAL A 317 5.37 15.44 9.52
N THR A 318 4.44 16.29 9.09
CA THR A 318 3.66 17.17 9.98
C THR A 318 2.20 16.73 9.96
N ILE A 319 1.62 16.48 11.14
CA ILE A 319 0.22 16.09 11.26
C ILE A 319 -0.65 17.33 11.09
N THR A 320 -1.45 17.38 10.02
CA THR A 320 -2.28 18.54 9.68
C THR A 320 -3.75 18.33 10.03
N ASN A 321 -4.23 17.08 9.99
CA ASN A 321 -5.62 16.79 10.31
C ASN A 321 -5.77 15.54 11.17
N PHE A 322 -6.86 15.49 11.94
CA PHE A 322 -7.24 14.36 12.79
C PHE A 322 -8.75 14.13 12.72
N TYR A 323 -9.13 12.86 12.57
CA TYR A 323 -10.52 12.41 12.58
C TYR A 323 -10.69 11.26 13.57
N LEU A 324 -11.77 11.25 14.33
CA LEU A 324 -12.13 10.14 15.22
C LEU A 324 -13.56 9.68 14.97
N THR A 325 -13.75 8.37 14.87
CA THR A 325 -15.06 7.74 14.61
C THR A 325 -15.13 6.36 15.28
N THR A 326 -16.33 5.86 15.53
CA THR A 326 -16.56 4.43 15.80
C THR A 326 -16.43 3.62 14.51
N GLY A 327 -16.21 2.31 14.61
CA GLY A 327 -16.25 1.42 13.46
C GLY A 327 -17.64 1.39 12.80
N GLU A 328 -18.70 1.49 13.61
CA GLU A 328 -20.10 1.59 13.18
C GLU A 328 -20.34 2.75 12.21
N ASP A 329 -19.85 3.96 12.53
CA ASP A 329 -20.04 5.15 11.70
C ASP A 329 -18.93 5.37 10.66
N PHE A 330 -17.91 4.52 10.61
CA PHE A 330 -16.68 4.77 9.84
C PHE A 330 -16.97 5.15 8.38
N PHE A 331 -17.83 4.40 7.72
CA PHE A 331 -18.16 4.61 6.31
C PHE A 331 -19.12 5.78 6.05
N SER A 332 -19.71 6.38 7.10
CA SER A 332 -20.48 7.63 6.97
C SER A 332 -19.58 8.80 6.57
N ARG A 333 -18.30 8.77 7.00
CA ARG A 333 -17.31 9.83 6.74
C ARG A 333 -16.24 9.44 5.73
N PHE A 334 -15.88 8.16 5.67
CA PHE A 334 -14.84 7.65 4.78
C PHE A 334 -15.47 6.67 3.79
N PRO A 335 -15.92 7.14 2.61
CA PRO A 335 -16.57 6.27 1.64
C PRO A 335 -15.68 5.09 1.29
N GLN A 336 -16.26 3.89 1.32
CA GLN A 336 -15.57 2.70 0.81
C GLN A 336 -15.28 2.90 -0.67
N THR A 337 -14.05 2.62 -1.10
CA THR A 337 -13.68 2.75 -2.51
C THR A 337 -14.55 1.81 -3.36
N GLN A 338 -15.39 2.38 -4.24
CA GLN A 338 -16.36 1.65 -5.07
C GLN A 338 -15.75 0.83 -6.22
N GLY A 339 -14.44 0.91 -6.47
CA GLY A 339 -13.76 -0.05 -7.35
C GLY A 339 -13.38 -1.29 -6.55
N ASN A 340 -13.64 -2.50 -7.07
CA ASN A 340 -13.51 -3.80 -6.39
C ASN A 340 -13.47 -3.66 -4.86
N VAL A 341 -14.65 -3.65 -4.23
CA VAL A 341 -14.96 -3.57 -2.78
C VAL A 341 -13.97 -4.34 -1.87
N GLN A 342 -13.30 -5.33 -2.48
CA GLN A 342 -12.24 -6.18 -1.97
C GLN A 342 -11.01 -6.08 -2.90
N ASN A 343 -9.91 -5.52 -2.39
CA ASN A 343 -8.60 -5.65 -3.03
C ASN A 343 -7.99 -6.98 -2.60
N THR A 344 -7.52 -7.79 -3.54
CA THR A 344 -6.83 -9.04 -3.21
C THR A 344 -5.33 -8.88 -3.39
N LYS A 345 -4.55 -9.30 -2.39
CA LYS A 345 -3.09 -9.36 -2.49
C LYS A 345 -2.64 -10.82 -2.48
N LEU A 346 -1.94 -11.19 -3.55
CA LEU A 346 -1.14 -12.40 -3.60
C LEU A 346 0.29 -12.05 -3.20
N GLN A 347 0.97 -12.93 -2.47
CA GLN A 347 2.39 -12.77 -2.15
C GLN A 347 3.17 -13.96 -2.69
N ILE A 348 4.14 -13.68 -3.56
CA ILE A 348 4.98 -14.68 -4.19
C ILE A 348 6.43 -14.39 -3.78
N TRP A 349 7.02 -15.30 -3.01
CA TRP A 349 8.41 -15.20 -2.61
C TRP A 349 9.32 -15.64 -3.75
N LEU A 350 10.05 -14.68 -4.31
CA LEU A 350 11.09 -14.94 -5.31
C LEU A 350 12.34 -15.49 -4.62
N LYS A 351 13.05 -16.39 -5.30
CA LYS A 351 14.33 -16.93 -4.81
C LYS A 351 15.34 -15.79 -4.55
N LYS A 352 16.29 -16.04 -3.64
CA LYS A 352 17.27 -15.01 -3.22
C LYS A 352 18.07 -14.45 -4.40
N ASP A 353 18.45 -15.33 -5.32
CA ASP A 353 19.23 -15.12 -6.55
C ASP A 353 18.39 -14.74 -7.76
N PHE A 354 17.09 -14.45 -7.58
CA PHE A 354 16.18 -14.25 -8.71
C PHE A 354 16.61 -13.10 -9.64
N PHE A 355 17.28 -12.07 -9.12
CA PHE A 355 17.79 -10.93 -9.89
C PHE A 355 19.30 -10.97 -10.19
N ASP A 356 20.00 -12.00 -9.72
CA ASP A 356 21.46 -12.11 -9.87
C ASP A 356 21.87 -12.53 -11.29
#